data_AF-X1P0L2-F1
#
_entry.id   AF-X1P0L2-F1
#
_cell.length_a   1.000
_cell.length_b   1.000
_cell.length_c   1.000
_cell.angle_alpha   90.00
_cell.angle_beta   90.00
_cell.angle_gamma   90.00
#
_symmetry.space_group_name_H-M   'P 1'
#
loop_
_entity.id
_entity.type
_entity.pdbx_description
1 polymer ?
#
loop_
_entity_poly.entity_id
_entity_poly.type
_entity_poly.pdbx_seq_one_letter_code
_entity_poly.pdbx_strand_id
1 'polypeptide(L)'
;MAPAFLVNMSYVISLDNPMVSYERRVTAALEVSQAGLDMSEGQEIDITQPIEDDDHLLRCYRLKTGALYAAAAKADAILCGANEDEALLLYECGMNLGLSYQFLDDVADVVAGVEETGKHSGMDADKRTAVDLFGIDGAKVRAGRFKQ
;
A
#
# COMPACT_ATOMS: atom_id res chain seq x y z
N MET A 1 16.99 1.35 7.43
CA MET A 1 17.61 2.64 6.99
C MET A 1 17.22 3.01 5.56
N ALA A 2 17.13 2.05 4.61
CA ALA A 2 16.66 2.30 3.24
C ALA A 2 15.21 2.86 3.09
N PRO A 3 14.21 2.46 3.92
CA PRO A 3 12.84 2.96 3.75
C PRO A 3 12.70 4.46 4.04
N ALA A 4 13.30 4.95 5.13
CA ALA A 4 13.30 6.38 5.48
C ALA A 4 14.08 7.25 4.49
N PHE A 5 15.09 6.68 3.82
CA PHE A 5 15.83 7.36 2.76
C PHE A 5 14.95 7.57 1.53
N LEU A 6 14.22 6.55 1.08
CA LEU A 6 13.35 6.65 -0.11
C LEU A 6 12.18 7.62 0.12
N VAL A 7 11.59 7.62 1.31
CA VAL A 7 10.56 8.60 1.69
C VAL A 7 11.12 10.03 1.69
N ASN A 8 12.34 10.25 2.20
CA ASN A 8 12.97 11.56 2.10
C ASN A 8 13.28 11.96 0.65
N MET A 9 13.70 11.01 -0.18
CA MET A 9 13.94 11.26 -1.60
C MET A 9 12.67 11.66 -2.35
N SER A 10 11.50 11.09 -2.03
CA SER A 10 10.24 11.53 -2.64
C SER A 10 9.88 12.99 -2.31
N TYR A 11 10.17 13.45 -1.09
CA TYR A 11 10.01 14.87 -0.75
C TYR A 11 10.99 15.75 -1.53
N VAL A 12 12.26 15.35 -1.62
CA VAL A 12 13.27 16.09 -2.36
C VAL A 12 12.88 16.21 -3.83
N ILE A 13 12.47 15.11 -4.48
CA ILE A 13 12.04 15.11 -5.88
C ILE A 13 10.84 16.03 -6.08
N SER A 14 9.86 16.00 -5.17
CA SER A 14 8.65 16.83 -5.27
C SER A 14 8.96 18.31 -5.06
N LEU A 15 9.73 18.66 -4.02
CA LEU A 15 9.97 20.05 -3.60
C LEU A 15 11.05 20.75 -4.44
N ASP A 16 12.07 20.03 -4.87
CA ASP A 16 13.22 20.59 -5.59
C ASP A 16 13.01 20.68 -7.11
N ASN A 17 11.90 20.17 -7.66
CA ASN A 17 11.65 20.18 -9.11
C ASN A 17 11.38 21.59 -9.66
N PRO A 18 12.34 22.27 -10.32
CA PRO A 18 12.21 23.67 -10.70
C PRO A 18 11.13 23.92 -11.76
N MET A 19 10.67 22.88 -12.46
CA MET A 19 9.71 22.97 -13.57
C MET A 19 8.25 23.03 -13.11
N VAL A 20 7.97 22.73 -11.84
CA VAL A 20 6.60 22.67 -11.28
C VAL A 20 6.32 23.90 -10.42
N SER A 21 5.09 24.38 -10.33
CA SER A 21 4.75 25.52 -9.45
C SER A 21 4.92 25.17 -7.96
N TYR A 22 5.27 26.15 -7.12
CA TYR A 22 5.41 25.92 -5.68
C TYR A 22 4.18 25.28 -5.04
N GLU A 23 2.99 25.72 -5.44
CA GLU A 23 1.72 25.18 -4.96
C GLU A 23 1.61 23.68 -5.22
N ARG A 24 1.84 23.24 -6.46
CA ARG A 24 1.77 21.81 -6.83
C ARG A 24 2.83 20.97 -6.10
N ARG A 25 4.04 21.50 -5.92
CA ARG A 25 5.10 20.82 -5.16
C ARG A 25 4.71 20.60 -3.71
N VAL A 26 4.12 21.63 -3.07
CA VAL A 26 3.66 21.55 -1.68
C VAL A 26 2.49 20.58 -1.57
N THR A 27 1.51 20.64 -2.47
CA THR A 27 0.38 19.71 -2.48
C THR A 27 0.84 18.26 -2.63
N ALA A 28 1.71 17.97 -3.60
CA ALA A 28 2.27 16.62 -3.79
C ALA A 28 3.05 16.12 -2.56
N ALA A 29 3.84 17.00 -1.91
CA ALA A 29 4.55 16.65 -0.69
C ALA A 29 3.59 16.33 0.47
N LEU A 30 2.48 17.07 0.60
CA LEU A 30 1.47 16.79 1.62
C LEU A 30 0.77 15.44 1.41
N GLU A 31 0.48 15.06 0.16
CA GLU A 31 -0.08 13.73 -0.17
C GLU A 31 0.87 12.60 0.28
N VAL A 32 2.16 12.71 -0.04
CA VAL A 32 3.17 11.74 0.39
C VAL A 32 3.32 11.70 1.91
N SER A 33 3.21 12.86 2.58
CA SER A 33 3.24 12.94 4.04
C SER A 33 2.06 12.25 4.69
N GLN A 34 0.85 12.47 4.18
CA GLN A 34 -0.33 11.81 4.72
C GLN A 34 -0.22 10.29 4.55
N ALA A 35 0.22 9.81 3.38
CA ALA A 35 0.44 8.39 3.16
C ALA A 35 1.49 7.77 4.10
N GLY A 36 2.51 8.53 4.51
CA GLY A 36 3.47 8.08 5.52
C GLY A 36 2.85 7.87 6.91
N LEU A 37 1.88 8.72 7.29
CA LEU A 37 1.10 8.56 8.53
C LEU A 37 0.18 7.34 8.41
N ASP A 38 -0.56 7.24 7.31
CA ASP A 38 -1.49 6.13 7.04
C ASP A 38 -0.74 4.78 7.04
N MET A 39 0.42 4.72 6.38
CA MET A 39 1.28 3.53 6.39
C MET A 39 1.70 3.15 7.82
N SER A 40 2.04 4.14 8.65
CA SER A 40 2.43 3.89 10.04
C SER A 40 1.26 3.34 10.86
N GLU A 41 0.06 3.89 10.69
CA GLU A 41 -1.17 3.37 11.30
C GLU A 41 -1.49 1.95 10.80
N GLY A 42 -1.36 1.69 9.50
CA GLY A 42 -1.55 0.36 8.92
C GLY A 42 -0.58 -0.68 9.47
N GLN A 43 0.68 -0.29 9.69
CA GLN A 43 1.68 -1.16 10.32
C GLN A 43 1.36 -1.42 11.80
N GLU A 44 0.83 -0.44 12.52
CA GLU A 44 0.35 -0.65 13.90
C GLU A 44 -0.80 -1.66 13.93
N ILE A 45 -1.77 -1.55 13.02
CA ILE A 45 -2.87 -2.52 12.88
C ILE A 45 -2.32 -3.92 12.59
N ASP A 46 -1.35 -4.03 11.68
CA ASP A 46 -0.75 -5.32 11.31
C ASP A 46 0.02 -6.00 12.45
N ILE A 47 0.58 -5.21 13.38
CA ILE A 47 1.32 -5.70 14.54
C ILE A 47 0.37 -6.03 15.71
N THR A 48 -0.72 -5.28 15.88
CA THR A 48 -1.66 -5.38 17.03
C THR A 48 -2.70 -6.51 16.93
N GLN A 49 -2.45 -7.49 16.06
CA GLN A 49 -3.23 -8.73 15.80
C GLN A 49 -3.95 -9.33 17.04
N PRO A 50 -5.06 -10.07 16.85
CA PRO A 50 -5.51 -10.67 15.59
C PRO A 50 -6.39 -9.77 14.73
N ILE A 51 -6.26 -9.90 13.42
CA ILE A 51 -7.26 -9.39 12.47
C ILE A 51 -8.54 -10.24 12.57
N GLU A 52 -9.65 -9.58 12.86
CA GLU A 52 -10.91 -10.22 13.25
C GLU A 52 -11.75 -10.64 12.04
N ASP A 53 -11.82 -9.80 11.00
CA ASP A 53 -12.69 -9.98 9.82
C ASP A 53 -12.11 -9.34 8.54
N ASP A 54 -12.88 -9.44 7.43
CA ASP A 54 -12.51 -8.91 6.09
C ASP A 54 -12.38 -7.38 6.09
N ASP A 55 -13.23 -6.67 6.83
CA ASP A 55 -13.22 -5.20 6.86
C ASP A 55 -11.99 -4.68 7.63
N HIS A 56 -11.63 -5.35 8.72
CA HIS A 56 -10.42 -5.06 9.48
C HIS A 56 -9.16 -5.35 8.64
N LEU A 57 -9.13 -6.48 7.91
CA LEU A 57 -8.05 -6.79 6.98
C LEU A 57 -7.93 -5.74 5.88
N LEU A 58 -9.05 -5.37 5.25
CA LEU A 58 -9.07 -4.36 4.20
C LEU A 58 -8.62 -2.99 4.71
N ARG A 59 -9.00 -2.60 5.93
CA ARG A 59 -8.49 -1.38 6.55
C ARG A 59 -6.98 -1.43 6.75
N CYS A 60 -6.46 -2.54 7.26
CA CYS A 60 -5.02 -2.77 7.40
C CYS A 60 -4.32 -2.59 6.04
N TYR A 61 -4.75 -3.29 5.00
CA TYR A 61 -4.11 -3.23 3.69
C TYR A 61 -4.23 -1.87 3.01
N ARG A 62 -5.38 -1.18 3.13
CA ARG A 62 -5.56 0.18 2.60
C ARG A 62 -4.53 1.13 3.18
N LEU A 63 -4.29 1.05 4.49
CA LEU A 63 -3.38 1.95 5.19
C LEU A 63 -1.91 1.53 4.99
N LYS A 64 -1.60 0.25 5.28
CA LYS A 64 -0.23 -0.29 5.27
C LYS A 64 0.41 -0.26 3.88
N THR A 65 -0.38 -0.52 2.84
CA THR A 65 0.13 -0.75 1.49
C THR A 65 -0.55 0.15 0.47
N GLY A 66 -1.90 0.19 0.45
CA GLY A 66 -2.67 0.96 -0.54
C GLY A 66 -2.36 2.46 -0.55
N ALA A 67 -2.24 3.08 0.63
CA ALA A 67 -2.06 4.52 0.78
C ALA A 67 -0.81 5.04 0.06
N LEU A 68 0.30 4.31 0.11
CA LEU A 68 1.54 4.72 -0.54
C LEU A 68 1.46 4.63 -2.06
N TYR A 69 0.84 3.56 -2.60
CA TYR A 69 0.60 3.45 -4.05
C TYR A 69 -0.35 4.55 -4.54
N ALA A 70 -1.43 4.81 -3.80
CA ALA A 70 -2.42 5.83 -4.11
C ALA A 70 -1.80 7.25 -4.10
N ALA A 71 -1.04 7.57 -3.05
CA ALA A 71 -0.38 8.87 -2.94
C ALA A 71 0.73 9.05 -3.97
N ALA A 72 1.49 8.01 -4.32
CA ALA A 72 2.47 8.10 -5.40
C ALA A 72 1.81 8.47 -6.73
N ALA A 73 0.72 7.77 -7.10
CA ALA A 73 -0.02 8.04 -8.32
C ALA A 73 -0.66 9.44 -8.32
N LYS A 74 -1.25 9.87 -7.21
CA LYS A 74 -1.85 11.20 -7.07
C LYS A 74 -0.81 12.33 -7.09
N ALA A 75 0.29 12.16 -6.36
CA ALA A 75 1.37 13.14 -6.30
C ALA A 75 1.99 13.37 -7.69
N ASP A 76 2.26 12.30 -8.44
CA ASP A 76 2.77 12.41 -9.80
C ASP A 76 1.78 13.12 -10.74
N ALA A 77 0.48 12.84 -10.61
CA ALA A 77 -0.57 13.54 -11.36
C ALA A 77 -0.55 15.05 -11.09
N ILE A 78 -0.47 15.44 -9.82
CA ILE A 78 -0.39 16.84 -9.38
C ILE A 78 0.86 17.52 -9.94
N LEU A 79 2.02 16.85 -9.89
CA LEU A 79 3.28 17.37 -10.43
C LEU A 79 3.22 17.54 -11.95
N CYS A 80 2.55 16.63 -12.67
CA CYS A 80 2.30 16.73 -14.11
C CYS A 80 1.22 17.74 -14.49
N GLY A 81 0.48 18.25 -13.51
CA GLY A 81 -0.51 19.29 -13.70
C GLY A 81 -1.90 18.82 -14.09
N ALA A 82 -2.23 17.57 -13.75
CA ALA A 82 -3.59 17.06 -13.76
C ALA A 82 -4.52 17.93 -12.89
N ASN A 83 -5.81 17.93 -13.22
CA ASN A 83 -6.82 18.52 -12.36
C ASN A 83 -7.16 17.58 -11.18
N GLU A 84 -7.99 18.05 -10.23
CA GLU A 84 -8.32 17.29 -9.02
C GLU A 84 -9.03 15.96 -9.35
N ASP A 85 -9.95 15.96 -10.32
CA ASP A 85 -10.69 14.75 -10.70
C ASP A 85 -9.76 13.70 -11.31
N GLU A 86 -8.84 14.12 -12.19
CA GLU A 86 -7.81 13.25 -12.77
C GLU A 86 -6.85 12.70 -11.71
N ALA A 87 -6.42 13.55 -10.77
CA ALA A 87 -5.56 13.16 -9.67
C ALA A 87 -6.27 12.15 -8.74
N LEU A 88 -7.55 12.36 -8.47
CA LEU A 88 -8.36 11.44 -7.66
C LEU A 88 -8.57 10.10 -8.35
N LEU A 89 -8.81 10.08 -9.66
CA LEU A 89 -8.88 8.82 -10.42
C LEU A 89 -7.56 8.03 -10.35
N LEU A 90 -6.42 8.72 -10.42
CA LEU A 90 -5.11 8.09 -10.26
C LEU A 90 -4.86 7.61 -8.82
N TYR A 91 -5.36 8.35 -7.83
CA TYR A 91 -5.35 7.89 -6.43
C TYR A 91 -6.11 6.57 -6.27
N GLU A 92 -7.34 6.48 -6.79
CA GLU A 92 -8.17 5.27 -6.70
C GLU A 92 -7.51 4.09 -7.43
N CYS A 93 -6.93 4.34 -8.60
CA CYS A 93 -6.16 3.35 -9.35
C CYS A 93 -4.96 2.83 -8.53
N GLY A 94 -4.19 3.74 -7.92
CA GLY A 94 -3.08 3.37 -7.05
C GLY A 94 -3.53 2.59 -5.80
N MET A 95 -4.64 2.98 -5.18
CA MET A 95 -5.23 2.27 -4.03
C MET A 95 -5.60 0.84 -4.42
N ASN A 96 -6.30 0.67 -5.55
CA ASN A 96 -6.66 -0.63 -6.09
C ASN A 96 -5.44 -1.50 -6.39
N LEU A 97 -4.41 -0.93 -7.02
CA LEU A 97 -3.15 -1.62 -7.29
C LEU A 97 -2.47 -2.10 -6.00
N GLY A 98 -2.36 -1.23 -4.99
CA GLY A 98 -1.75 -1.58 -3.70
C GLY A 98 -2.53 -2.67 -2.95
N LEU A 99 -3.86 -2.63 -3.00
CA LEU A 99 -4.70 -3.69 -2.43
C LEU A 99 -4.51 -5.02 -3.17
N SER A 100 -4.55 -5.01 -4.51
CA SER A 100 -4.30 -6.21 -5.30
C SER A 100 -2.90 -6.78 -5.02
N TYR A 101 -1.89 -5.91 -4.86
CA TYR A 101 -0.53 -6.32 -4.55
C TYR A 101 -0.49 -7.06 -3.21
N GLN A 102 -1.03 -6.49 -2.13
CA GLN A 102 -0.96 -7.10 -0.80
C GLN A 102 -1.66 -8.47 -0.74
N PHE A 103 -2.84 -8.62 -1.37
CA PHE A 103 -3.51 -9.93 -1.43
C PHE A 103 -2.67 -10.99 -2.16
N LEU A 104 -1.87 -10.60 -3.16
CA LEU A 104 -1.00 -11.52 -3.90
C LEU A 104 0.31 -11.79 -3.17
N ASP A 105 0.83 -10.81 -2.43
CA ASP A 105 2.02 -10.91 -1.56
C ASP A 105 1.80 -11.96 -0.47
N ASP A 106 0.66 -11.89 0.25
CA ASP A 106 0.28 -12.88 1.25
C ASP A 106 0.16 -14.31 0.66
N VAL A 107 -0.31 -14.44 -0.59
CA VAL A 107 -0.35 -15.73 -1.30
C VAL A 107 1.06 -16.21 -1.64
N ALA A 108 1.93 -15.31 -2.12
CA ALA A 108 3.30 -15.63 -2.48
C ALA A 108 4.09 -16.11 -1.26
N ASP A 109 3.91 -15.47 -0.10
CA ASP A 109 4.57 -15.84 1.16
C ASP A 109 4.22 -17.28 1.59
N VAL A 110 2.95 -17.67 1.47
CA VAL A 110 2.52 -19.04 1.79
C VAL A 110 3.06 -20.05 0.78
N VAL A 111 3.00 -19.75 -0.52
CA VAL A 111 3.48 -20.67 -1.57
C VAL A 111 4.99 -20.88 -1.47
N ALA A 112 5.76 -19.80 -1.28
CA ALA A 112 7.21 -19.87 -1.08
C ALA A 112 7.56 -20.64 0.20
N GLY A 113 6.85 -20.40 1.31
CA GLY A 113 7.04 -21.13 2.56
C GLY A 113 6.78 -22.64 2.45
N VAL A 114 5.81 -23.05 1.61
CA VAL A 114 5.51 -24.46 1.32
C VAL A 114 6.63 -25.14 0.50
N GLU A 115 7.23 -24.42 -0.44
CA GLU A 115 8.34 -24.95 -1.25
C GLU A 115 9.68 -24.99 -0.49
N GLU A 116 9.95 -24.00 0.36
CA GLU A 116 11.22 -23.90 1.09
C GLU A 116 11.27 -24.76 2.36
N THR A 117 10.11 -25.07 2.96
CA THR A 117 10.05 -25.81 4.22
C THR A 117 8.81 -26.71 4.29
N GLY A 118 8.99 -28.02 4.39
CA GLY A 118 7.90 -28.98 4.69
C GLY A 118 7.25 -28.80 6.08
N LYS A 119 7.38 -27.62 6.69
CA LYS A 119 6.81 -27.15 7.95
C LYS A 119 6.81 -25.63 7.89
N HIS A 120 5.65 -24.99 8.07
CA HIS A 120 5.56 -23.55 8.35
C HIS A 120 6.64 -23.12 9.35
N SER A 121 7.73 -22.53 8.87
CA SER A 121 8.69 -21.85 9.73
C SER A 121 8.02 -20.58 10.24
N GLY A 122 7.51 -20.69 11.47
CA GLY A 122 6.73 -19.67 12.16
C GLY A 122 7.55 -18.45 12.54
N MET A 123 7.58 -17.45 11.65
CA MET A 123 7.86 -16.07 12.07
C MET A 123 6.62 -15.26 12.37
N ASP A 124 5.42 -15.76 12.10
CA ASP A 124 4.15 -15.06 12.38
C ASP A 124 3.02 -16.07 12.71
N ALA A 125 3.24 -16.96 13.69
CA ALA A 125 2.23 -17.97 14.08
C ALA A 125 0.90 -17.36 14.59
N ASP A 126 0.87 -16.05 14.88
CA ASP A 126 -0.30 -15.31 15.36
C ASP A 126 -0.82 -14.25 14.36
N LYS A 127 -0.19 -14.02 13.19
CA LYS A 127 -0.75 -13.09 12.19
C LYS A 127 -1.80 -13.78 11.35
N ARG A 128 -2.96 -13.16 11.23
CA ARG A 128 -3.98 -13.54 10.25
C ARG A 128 -3.78 -12.74 8.98
N THR A 129 -3.46 -13.46 7.91
CA THR A 129 -3.31 -12.98 6.53
C THR A 129 -4.59 -13.19 5.73
N ALA A 130 -4.63 -12.68 4.49
CA ALA A 130 -5.74 -12.99 3.57
C ALA A 130 -5.90 -14.50 3.34
N VAL A 131 -4.80 -15.26 3.37
CA VAL A 131 -4.82 -16.71 3.17
C VAL A 131 -5.46 -17.42 4.37
N ASP A 132 -5.24 -16.93 5.59
CA ASP A 132 -5.88 -17.49 6.79
C ASP A 132 -7.40 -17.27 6.82
N LEU A 133 -7.86 -16.12 6.31
CA LEU A 133 -9.28 -15.77 6.29
C LEU A 133 -10.04 -16.39 5.10
N PHE A 134 -9.40 -16.53 3.94
CA PHE A 134 -10.09 -16.88 2.68
C PHE A 134 -9.49 -18.06 1.93
N GLY A 135 -8.36 -18.60 2.37
CA GLY A 135 -7.55 -19.53 1.59
C GLY A 135 -6.89 -18.87 0.38
N ILE A 136 -5.98 -19.62 -0.26
CA ILE A 136 -5.20 -19.15 -1.42
C ILE A 136 -6.11 -18.67 -2.56
N ASP A 137 -7.12 -19.46 -2.91
CA ASP A 137 -8.00 -19.12 -4.03
C ASP A 137 -8.92 -17.94 -3.70
N GLY A 138 -9.39 -17.85 -2.45
CA GLY A 138 -10.20 -16.72 -1.99
C GLY A 138 -9.42 -15.40 -1.97
N ALA A 139 -8.15 -15.44 -1.58
CA ALA A 139 -7.24 -14.30 -1.65
C ALA A 139 -6.99 -13.85 -3.11
N LYS A 140 -6.73 -14.79 -4.03
CA LYS A 140 -6.58 -14.49 -5.47
C LYS A 140 -7.83 -13.87 -6.09
N VAL A 141 -9.02 -14.37 -5.74
CA VAL A 141 -10.29 -13.80 -6.20
C VAL A 141 -10.46 -12.36 -5.71
N ARG A 142 -10.13 -12.08 -4.45
CA ARG A 142 -10.18 -10.72 -3.89
C ARG A 142 -9.17 -9.79 -4.57
N ALA A 143 -7.93 -10.23 -4.78
CA ALA A 143 -6.95 -9.47 -5.56
C ALA A 143 -7.50 -9.07 -6.94
N GLY A 144 -8.18 -10.00 -7.62
CA GLY A 144 -8.79 -9.76 -8.92
C GLY A 144 -9.86 -8.66 -8.95
N ARG A 145 -10.52 -8.36 -7.82
CA ARG A 145 -11.55 -7.31 -7.73
C ARG A 145 -10.98 -5.90 -7.91
N PHE A 146 -9.71 -5.72 -7.54
CA PHE A 146 -9.00 -4.45 -7.60
C PHE A 146 -8.16 -4.28 -8.88
N LYS A 147 -8.38 -5.10 -9.91
CA LYS A 147 -7.71 -4.94 -11.22
C LYS A 147 -8.41 -3.94 -12.16
N GLN A 148 -9.45 -3.26 -11.68
CA GLN A 148 -10.29 -2.33 -12.44
C GLN A 148 -9.80 -0.90 -12.30
#